data_AF-A0A9D6UCL0-F1
#
_entry.id   AF-A0A9D6UCL0-F1
#
_cell.length_a   1.000
_cell.length_b   1.000
_cell.length_c   1.000
_cell.angle_alpha   90.00
_cell.angle_beta   90.00
_cell.angle_gamma   90.00
#
_symmetry.space_group_name_H-M   'P 1'
#
loop_
_entity.id
_entity.type
_entity.pdbx_description
1 polymer ?
#
loop_
_entity_poly.entity_id
_entity_poly.type
_entity_poly.pdbx_seq_one_letter_code
_entity_poly.pdbx_strand_id
1 'polypeptide(L)'
;MAVSANRLEILQIAEAVAREKSIDRSIVIASMEDALQKAARSRYGQETEVRAEINPKTGEVRFSRLLLVVDEVENDSTQISL
;
A
#
# COMPACT_ATOMS: atom_id res chain seq x y z
N MET A 1 13.74 11.78 5.82
CA MET A 1 13.65 11.88 4.35
C MET A 1 12.54 10.94 3.89
N ALA A 2 11.36 11.48 3.58
CA ALA A 2 10.31 10.68 2.96
C ALA A 2 10.65 10.57 1.47
N VAL A 3 10.74 9.34 0.97
CA VAL A 3 10.88 9.07 -0.45
C VAL A 3 9.55 9.48 -1.11
N SER A 4 9.40 10.76 -1.44
CA SER A 4 8.34 11.18 -2.35
C SER A 4 8.81 10.85 -3.76
N ALA A 5 8.69 9.58 -4.14
CA ALA A 5 8.62 9.28 -5.57
C ALA A 5 7.52 10.20 -6.12
N ASN A 6 7.86 11.03 -7.10
CA ASN A 6 6.90 11.97 -7.64
C ASN A 6 5.69 11.15 -8.13
N ARG A 7 4.45 11.57 -7.84
CA ARG A 7 3.25 10.75 -8.12
C ARG A 7 3.19 10.29 -9.58
N LEU A 8 3.67 11.12 -10.50
CA LEU A 8 3.81 10.78 -11.91
C LEU A 8 4.89 9.71 -12.19
N GLU A 9 5.99 9.70 -11.44
CA GLU A 9 7.08 8.74 -11.64
C GLU A 9 6.63 7.31 -11.32
N ILE A 10 5.80 7.10 -10.29
CA ILE A 10 5.26 5.77 -9.96
C ILE A 10 4.47 5.20 -11.13
N LEU A 11 3.61 6.00 -11.75
CA LEU A 11 2.80 5.55 -12.89
C LEU A 11 3.68 5.27 -14.12
N GLN A 12 4.69 6.11 -14.36
CA GLN A 12 5.63 5.92 -15.47
C GLN A 12 6.47 4.66 -15.31
N ILE A 13 6.96 4.38 -14.10
CA ILE A 13 7.70 3.16 -13.77
C ILE A 13 6.80 1.95 -13.97
N ALA A 14 5.56 1.99 -13.45
CA ALA A 14 4.62 0.90 -13.62
C ALA A 14 4.34 0.60 -15.11
N GLU A 15 4.23 1.64 -15.93
CA GLU A 15 3.98 1.51 -17.36
C GLU A 15 5.21 1.00 -18.14
N ALA A 16 6.40 1.44 -17.76
CA ALA A 16 7.65 0.94 -18.32
C ALA A 16 7.83 -0.56 -18.04
N VAL A 17 7.61 -0.97 -16.79
CA VAL A 17 7.70 -2.38 -16.37
C VAL A 17 6.62 -3.24 -17.05
N ALA A 18 5.39 -2.72 -17.16
CA ALA A 18 4.30 -3.41 -17.85
C ALA A 18 4.65 -3.67 -19.33
N ARG A 19 5.22 -2.68 -20.02
CA ARG A 19 5.71 -2.84 -21.40
C ARG A 19 6.87 -3.83 -21.50
N GLU A 20 7.85 -3.73 -20.61
CA GLU A 20 9.02 -4.61 -20.63
C GLU A 20 8.64 -6.08 -20.40
N LYS A 21 7.74 -6.34 -19.46
CA LYS A 21 7.30 -7.68 -19.11
C LYS A 21 6.09 -8.17 -19.90
N SER A 22 5.54 -7.33 -20.80
CA SER A 22 4.32 -7.63 -21.58
C SER A 22 3.14 -8.10 -20.71
N ILE A 23 2.91 -7.41 -19.60
CA ILE A 23 1.81 -7.69 -18.65
C ILE A 23 0.95 -6.44 -18.46
N ASP A 24 -0.26 -6.65 -17.96
CA ASP A 24 -1.16 -5.53 -17.68
C ASP A 24 -0.59 -4.61 -16.60
N ARG A 25 -0.70 -3.29 -16.81
CA ARG A 25 -0.26 -2.28 -15.85
C ARG A 25 -0.94 -2.44 -14.49
N SER A 26 -2.18 -2.89 -14.44
CA SER A 26 -2.91 -3.16 -13.19
C SER A 26 -2.22 -4.21 -12.33
N ILE A 27 -1.61 -5.23 -12.94
CA ILE A 27 -0.85 -6.28 -12.23
C ILE A 27 0.43 -5.68 -11.62
N VAL A 28 1.10 -4.80 -12.36
CA VAL A 28 2.30 -4.12 -11.87
C VAL A 28 1.95 -3.20 -10.69
N ILE A 29 0.87 -2.43 -10.81
CA ILE A 29 0.40 -1.55 -9.73
C ILE A 29 0.05 -2.36 -8.48
N ALA A 30 -0.70 -3.47 -8.62
CA ALA A 30 -1.01 -4.35 -7.49
C ALA A 30 0.26 -4.91 -6.83
N SER A 31 1.25 -5.31 -7.63
CA SER A 31 2.53 -5.80 -7.10
C SER A 31 3.30 -4.69 -6.35
N MET A 32 3.22 -3.44 -6.83
CA MET A 32 3.81 -2.29 -6.15
C MET A 32 3.08 -1.95 -4.85
N GLU A 33 1.74 -2.06 -4.83
CA GLU A 33 0.93 -1.93 -3.61
C GLU A 33 1.35 -2.96 -2.55
N ASP A 34 1.48 -4.23 -2.93
CA ASP A 34 1.93 -5.30 -2.03
C ASP A 34 3.35 -5.03 -1.49
N ALA A 35 4.25 -4.55 -2.33
CA ALA A 35 5.60 -4.18 -1.91
C ALA A 35 5.58 -3.00 -0.91
N LEU A 36 4.74 -1.99 -1.15
CA LEU A 36 4.55 -0.86 -0.25
C LEU A 36 3.90 -1.28 1.07
N GLN A 37 2.94 -2.20 1.04
CA GLN A 37 2.34 -2.78 2.26
C GLN A 37 3.40 -3.50 3.09
N LYS A 38 4.23 -4.34 2.45
CA LYS A 38 5.32 -5.04 3.15
C LYS A 38 6.33 -4.07 3.76
N ALA A 39 6.70 -3.02 3.03
CA ALA A 39 7.59 -1.97 3.54
C ALA A 39 6.95 -1.21 4.72
N ALA A 40 5.64 -0.93 4.64
CA ALA A 40 4.90 -0.27 5.70
C ALA A 40 4.80 -1.14 6.96
N ARG A 41 4.50 -2.44 6.84
CA ARG A 41 4.52 -3.39 7.97
C ARG A 41 5.88 -3.44 8.67
N SER A 42 6.97 -3.39 7.89
CA SER A 42 8.32 -3.32 8.47
C SER A 42 8.57 -2.03 9.26
N ARG A 43 7.88 -0.93 8.95
CA ARG A 43 8.07 0.38 9.57
C ARG A 43 7.12 0.64 10.75
N TYR A 44 5.89 0.14 10.67
CA TYR A 44 4.80 0.39 11.63
C TYR A 44 4.51 -0.80 12.55
N GLY A 45 5.28 -1.88 12.44
CA GLY A 45 5.12 -3.10 13.24
C GLY A 45 4.44 -4.21 12.43
N GLN A 46 4.94 -5.44 12.58
CA GLN A 46 4.42 -6.61 11.83
C GLN A 46 2.98 -6.97 12.23
N GLU A 47 2.60 -6.64 13.46
CA GLU A 47 1.25 -6.81 14.02
C GLU A 47 0.24 -5.79 13.47
N THR A 48 0.71 -4.71 12.84
CA THR A 48 -0.16 -3.67 12.29
C THR A 48 -0.58 -4.04 10.87
N GLU A 49 -1.87 -4.22 10.64
CA GLU A 49 -2.39 -4.44 9.30
C GLU A 49 -2.44 -3.11 8.53
N VAL A 50 -1.43 -2.85 7.70
CA VAL A 50 -1.36 -1.67 6.83
C VAL A 50 -1.70 -2.06 5.40
N ARG A 51 -2.63 -1.33 4.80
CA ARG A 51 -3.02 -1.41 3.40
C ARG A 51 -2.51 -0.18 2.66
N ALA A 52 -1.85 -0.41 1.52
CA ALA A 52 -1.40 0.63 0.62
C ALA A 52 -2.18 0.49 -0.68
N GLU A 53 -2.65 1.63 -1.22
CA GLU A 53 -3.40 1.70 -2.47
C GLU A 53 -2.84 2.84 -3.32
N ILE A 54 -2.69 2.58 -4.62
CA ILE A 54 -2.19 3.52 -5.62
C ILE A 54 -3.34 3.87 -6.55
N ASN A 55 -3.67 5.16 -6.66
CA ASN A 55 -4.64 5.63 -7.64
C ASN A 55 -4.05 5.50 -9.06
N PRO A 56 -4.63 4.66 -9.95
CA PRO A 56 -4.05 4.39 -11.28
C PRO A 56 -4.17 5.57 -12.26
N LYS A 57 -4.90 6.63 -11.89
CA LYS A 57 -5.07 7.86 -12.68
C LYS A 57 -4.18 8.99 -12.20
N THR A 58 -4.04 9.16 -10.88
CA THR A 58 -3.31 10.30 -10.29
C THR A 58 -1.94 9.94 -9.75
N GLY A 59 -1.67 8.65 -9.51
CA GLY A 59 -0.46 8.16 -8.88
C GLY A 59 -0.39 8.47 -7.38
N GLU A 60 -1.49 8.91 -6.78
CA GLU A 60 -1.59 9.13 -5.34
C GLU A 60 -1.51 7.80 -4.60
N VAL A 61 -0.61 7.72 -3.61
CA VAL A 61 -0.48 6.56 -2.73
C VAL A 61 -1.15 6.88 -1.41
N ARG A 62 -2.09 6.03 -0.98
CA ARG A 62 -2.76 6.12 0.30
C ARG A 62 -2.38 4.93 1.17
N PHE A 63 -2.11 5.22 2.45
CA PHE A 63 -1.92 4.19 3.47
C PHE A 63 -3.08 4.25 4.45
N SER A 64 -3.65 3.08 4.73
CA SER A 64 -4.74 2.90 5.70
C SER A 64 -4.34 1.80 6.66
N ARG A 65 -4.63 1.97 7.94
CA ARG A 65 -4.53 0.90 8.93
C ARG A 65 -5.89 0.21 9.01
N LEU A 66 -5.91 -1.10 8.91
CA LEU A 66 -7.10 -1.90 9.20
C LEU A 66 -7.14 -2.20 10.70
N LEU A 67 -8.29 -1.93 11.29
CA LEU A 67 -8.63 -2.27 12.66
C LEU A 67 -9.97 -3.00 12.65
N LEU A 68 -10.06 -4.07 13.42
CA LEU A 68 -11.27 -4.83 13.66
C LEU A 68 -12.10 -4.12 14.74
N VAL A 69 -13.34 -3.77 14.42
CA VAL A 69 -14.26 -3.20 15.41
C VAL A 69 -14.83 -4.32 16.27
N VAL A 70 -14.65 -4.23 17.59
CA VAL A 70 -15.04 -5.25 18.57
C VAL A 70 -15.66 -4.59 19.82
N ASP A 71 -16.44 -5.35 20.59
CA ASP A 71 -17.03 -4.84 21.84
C ASP A 71 -16.01 -4.82 23.00
N GLU A 72 -15.14 -5.83 23.08
CA GLU A 72 -14.03 -5.90 24.04
C GLU A 72 -12.70 -5.96 23.28
N VAL A 73 -11.81 -5.01 23.54
CA VAL A 73 -10.49 -4.93 22.90
C VAL A 73 -9.52 -5.88 23.60
N GLU A 74 -9.11 -6.93 22.91
CA GLU A 74 -8.05 -7.86 23.33
C GLU A 74 -6.68 -7.46 22.77
N ASN A 75 -6.64 -6.74 21.65
CA ASN A 75 -5.40 -6.30 21.00
C ASN A 75 -5.51 -4.90 20.38
N ASP A 76 -4.97 -3.88 21.05
CA ASP A 76 -4.92 -2.48 20.56
C ASP A 76 -4.17 -2.28 19.22
N SER A 77 -3.37 -3.28 18.81
CA SER A 77 -2.64 -3.23 17.54
C SER A 77 -3.53 -3.55 16.34
N THR A 78 -4.64 -4.26 16.54
CA THR A 78 -5.52 -4.72 15.47
C THR A 78 -6.99 -4.48 15.72
N GLN A 79 -7.39 -4.02 16.90
CA GLN A 79 -8.78 -3.86 17.31
C GLN A 79 -9.11 -2.44 17.78
N ILE A 80 -10.38 -2.07 17.69
CA ILE A 80 -10.94 -0.81 18.22
C ILE A 80 -12.34 -1.07 18.79
N SER A 81 -12.71 -0.38 19.86
CA SER A 81 -14.05 -0.47 20.43
C SER A 81 -15.10 0.16 19.52
N LEU A 82 -16.36 -0.27 19.67
CA LEU A 82 -17.54 0.35 19.05
C LEU A 82 -17.75 1.81 19.50
#